data_AF-A0A151M739-F1
#
_entry.id   AF-A0A151M739-F1
#
_cell.length_a   1.000
_cell.length_b   1.000
_cell.length_c   1.000
_cell.angle_alpha   90.00
_cell.angle_beta   90.00
_cell.angle_gamma   90.00
#
_symmetry.space_group_name_H-M   'P 1'
#
loop_
_entity.id
_entity.type
_entity.pdbx_description
1 polymer ?
#
loop_
_entity_poly.entity_id
_entity_poly.type
_entity_poly.pdbx_seq_one_letter_code
_entity_poly.pdbx_strand_id
1 'polypeptide(L)'
;MFVAHPNCQQQLLTLWYENLSGLRQQSIAVKFLAVFGVSIGLPFLAIAYWIAPCSKLGRTLRSPFMKFVAHAVSFTIFLGLLVVNASDRFEGVKNLPNETITDHPKQIFRVKTTQFSWTELLIMKWVLGMIWSECKEIWEEGPREYVLHLWNLLDFGMLSIFVASFTARFMAFLKATEAQQYVDQYVPDDDLNNVTLPPEVAYFTYARNKWLPSDPQIISEGLYAIAVVLSFSRIAYILPANESFGPLQISLGRTVKDIFKFMVIFIMVFVAFMIGMFNLYSYYLGAKYNPAFTTVEESFKTLFWSIFGLSEVISVVLKYDHKFIENIGYVLYGVYNVTMVVVLLNMLIAMINNSYQEIEEDADVEWKFARAKLWLSYFDEGRTLPAPFNLVPSPKSFYYLIMRIKMCLIKLCKSKAKNCENDLEMGMLNSNHRKIRFLSSMRNTENFSGKNAYNKPTRYQKIMKRLIKRYVLKAQVDRENDEVNEGELKEIKQDISSLRYELLEEKSQATGELARLIQQLSDKFGKNLNKDI
;
A
#
# COMPACT_ATOMS: atom_id res chain seq x y z
N MET A 1 -17.42 5.45 -5.72
CA MET A 1 -18.38 4.60 -6.46
C MET A 1 -18.26 4.61 -7.99
N PHE A 2 -17.97 5.73 -8.68
CA PHE A 2 -17.96 5.79 -10.16
C PHE A 2 -17.08 4.72 -10.85
N VAL A 3 -15.86 4.51 -10.35
CA VAL A 3 -14.91 3.55 -10.95
C VAL A 3 -15.37 2.10 -10.78
N ALA A 4 -16.11 1.78 -9.73
CA ALA A 4 -16.63 0.43 -9.48
C ALA A 4 -17.81 0.06 -10.38
N HIS A 5 -18.38 1.03 -11.11
CA HIS A 5 -19.51 0.79 -12.00
C HIS A 5 -19.15 -0.25 -13.09
N PRO A 6 -20.03 -1.24 -13.38
CA PRO A 6 -19.75 -2.32 -14.33
C PRO A 6 -19.23 -1.84 -15.70
N ASN A 7 -19.86 -0.81 -16.28
CA ASN A 7 -19.42 -0.22 -17.56
C ASN A 7 -17.99 0.33 -17.51
N CYS A 8 -17.58 0.97 -16.41
CA CYS A 8 -16.22 1.49 -16.25
C CYS A 8 -15.23 0.33 -16.09
N GLN A 9 -15.57 -0.66 -15.26
CA GLN A 9 -14.77 -1.87 -15.06
C GLN A 9 -14.57 -2.66 -16.35
N GLN A 10 -15.60 -2.76 -17.19
CA GLN A 10 -15.50 -3.41 -18.50
C GLN A 10 -14.50 -2.68 -19.41
N GLN A 11 -14.54 -1.34 -19.43
CA GLN A 11 -13.58 -0.55 -20.20
C GLN A 11 -12.14 -0.74 -19.67
N LEU A 12 -11.95 -0.69 -18.34
CA LEU A 12 -10.64 -0.94 -17.73
C LEU A 12 -10.13 -2.35 -18.04
N LEU A 13 -10.99 -3.36 -18.01
CA LEU A 13 -10.64 -4.74 -18.39
C LEU A 13 -10.23 -4.85 -19.87
N THR A 14 -10.86 -4.11 -20.78
CA THR A 14 -10.45 -4.11 -22.19
C THR A 14 -9.07 -3.48 -22.39
N LEU A 15 -8.73 -2.44 -21.64
CA LEU A 15 -7.40 -1.82 -21.65
C LEU A 15 -6.35 -2.72 -20.99
N TRP A 16 -6.71 -3.41 -19.90
CA TRP A 16 -5.82 -4.32 -19.19
C TRP A 16 -5.34 -5.50 -20.06
N TYR A 17 -6.22 -6.02 -20.93
CA TYR A 17 -5.95 -7.14 -21.83
C TYR A 17 -5.78 -6.74 -23.32
N GLU A 18 -5.46 -5.48 -23.63
CA GLU A 18 -5.47 -4.91 -24.99
C GLU A 18 -4.74 -5.78 -26.06
N ASN A 19 -3.61 -6.39 -25.70
CA ASN A 19 -2.81 -7.26 -26.59
C ASN A 19 -2.98 -8.78 -26.33
N LEU A 20 -3.82 -9.16 -25.36
CA LEU A 20 -4.01 -10.53 -24.87
C LEU A 20 -5.50 -10.86 -24.70
N SER A 21 -6.30 -10.52 -25.70
CA SER A 21 -7.76 -10.76 -25.69
C SER A 21 -8.11 -12.24 -25.47
N GLY A 22 -7.31 -13.15 -26.02
CA GLY A 22 -7.47 -14.59 -25.84
C GLY A 22 -7.26 -15.09 -24.42
N LEU A 23 -6.48 -14.40 -23.57
CA LEU A 23 -6.21 -14.81 -22.18
C LEU A 23 -7.32 -14.38 -21.21
N ARG A 24 -8.14 -13.39 -21.60
CA ARG A 24 -9.20 -12.84 -20.75
C ARG A 24 -10.23 -13.90 -20.34
N GLN A 25 -10.70 -14.70 -21.30
CA GLN A 25 -11.74 -15.73 -21.11
C GLN A 25 -11.21 -17.11 -20.71
N GLN A 26 -9.90 -17.27 -20.55
CA GLN A 26 -9.29 -18.56 -20.24
C GLN A 26 -9.50 -18.96 -18.78
N SER A 27 -9.43 -20.27 -18.54
CA SER A 27 -9.47 -20.84 -17.20
C SER A 27 -8.30 -20.36 -16.35
N ILE A 28 -8.48 -20.43 -15.03
CA ILE A 28 -7.46 -20.07 -14.05
C ILE A 28 -6.18 -20.90 -14.25
N ALA A 29 -6.31 -22.18 -14.61
CA ALA A 29 -5.16 -23.06 -14.88
C ALA A 29 -4.29 -22.57 -16.04
N VAL A 30 -4.90 -22.11 -17.15
CA VAL A 30 -4.16 -21.56 -18.29
C VAL A 30 -3.47 -20.24 -17.91
N LYS A 31 -4.11 -19.41 -17.06
CA LYS A 31 -3.49 -18.20 -16.53
C LYS A 31 -2.29 -18.51 -15.65
N PHE A 32 -2.37 -19.52 -14.78
CA PHE A 32 -1.22 -19.99 -13.99
C PHE A 32 -0.09 -20.55 -14.87
N LEU A 33 -0.42 -21.34 -15.89
CA LEU A 33 0.56 -21.85 -16.84
C LEU A 33 1.27 -20.70 -17.59
N ALA A 34 0.52 -19.66 -17.99
CA ALA A 34 1.09 -18.47 -18.60
C ALA A 34 2.04 -17.73 -17.64
N VAL A 35 1.64 -17.53 -16.38
CA VAL A 35 2.51 -16.93 -15.34
C VAL A 35 3.77 -17.76 -15.14
N PHE A 36 3.66 -19.08 -15.05
CA PHE A 36 4.79 -20.00 -14.92
C PHE A 36 5.75 -19.91 -16.13
N GLY A 37 5.19 -19.82 -17.35
CA GLY A 37 5.97 -19.56 -18.55
C GLY A 37 6.74 -18.24 -18.52
N VAL A 38 6.11 -17.17 -17.98
CA VAL A 38 6.81 -15.88 -17.76
C VAL A 38 7.89 -16.01 -16.68
N SER A 39 7.67 -16.80 -15.63
CA SER A 39 8.68 -17.06 -14.58
C SER A 39 9.99 -17.62 -15.12
N ILE A 40 9.89 -18.64 -15.99
CA ILE A 40 11.07 -19.23 -16.62
C ILE A 40 11.64 -18.28 -17.69
N GLY A 41 10.76 -17.61 -18.43
CA GLY A 41 11.12 -16.77 -19.57
C GLY A 41 11.59 -15.35 -19.24
N LEU A 42 11.48 -14.89 -17.99
CA LEU A 42 11.73 -13.50 -17.61
C LEU A 42 13.10 -12.95 -18.07
N PRO A 43 14.25 -13.65 -17.89
CA PRO A 43 15.53 -13.14 -18.37
C PRO A 43 15.56 -12.98 -19.90
N PHE A 44 14.98 -13.91 -20.64
CA PHE A 44 14.90 -13.85 -22.10
C PHE A 44 13.99 -12.74 -22.59
N LEU A 45 12.84 -12.52 -21.93
CA LEU A 45 11.91 -11.44 -22.22
C LEU A 45 12.56 -10.07 -21.99
N ALA A 46 13.33 -9.92 -20.91
CA ALA A 46 14.05 -8.68 -20.61
C ALA A 46 15.11 -8.37 -21.69
N ILE A 47 15.90 -9.37 -22.10
CA ILE A 47 16.91 -9.22 -23.17
C ILE A 47 16.24 -8.89 -24.51
N ALA A 48 15.16 -9.60 -24.87
CA ALA A 48 14.44 -9.35 -26.11
C ALA A 48 13.85 -7.93 -26.18
N TYR A 49 13.32 -7.42 -25.06
CA TYR A 49 12.82 -6.06 -24.97
C TYR A 49 13.96 -5.02 -25.08
N TRP A 50 15.13 -5.30 -24.52
CA TRP A 50 16.29 -4.42 -24.60
C TRP A 50 16.85 -4.32 -26.02
N ILE A 51 16.96 -5.45 -26.74
CA ILE A 51 17.49 -5.51 -28.11
C ILE A 51 16.49 -4.93 -29.12
N ALA A 52 15.21 -5.32 -29.03
CA ALA A 52 14.21 -4.99 -30.03
C ALA A 52 12.86 -4.60 -29.38
N PRO A 53 12.73 -3.38 -28.82
CA PRO A 53 11.52 -2.94 -28.13
C PRO A 53 10.31 -2.82 -29.06
N CYS A 54 10.52 -2.63 -30.37
CA CYS A 54 9.47 -2.53 -31.37
C CYS A 54 8.94 -3.88 -31.88
N SER A 55 9.54 -5.00 -31.45
CA SER A 55 9.15 -6.36 -31.85
C SER A 55 7.74 -6.72 -31.34
N LYS A 56 7.14 -7.79 -31.89
CA LYS A 56 5.86 -8.32 -31.42
C LYS A 56 5.92 -8.67 -29.92
N LEU A 57 7.01 -9.28 -29.48
CA LEU A 57 7.27 -9.59 -28.06
C LEU A 57 7.39 -8.33 -27.20
N GLY A 58 8.08 -7.30 -27.70
CA GLY A 58 8.21 -6.02 -27.00
C GLY A 58 6.87 -5.29 -26.82
N ARG A 59 5.99 -5.33 -27.83
CA ARG A 59 4.61 -4.81 -27.71
C ARG A 59 3.77 -5.62 -26.73
N THR A 60 3.92 -6.94 -26.70
CA THR A 60 3.25 -7.80 -25.71
C THR A 60 3.72 -7.49 -24.29
N LEU A 61 5.02 -7.33 -24.04
CA LEU A 61 5.55 -6.99 -22.72
C LEU A 61 5.12 -5.60 -22.24
N ARG A 62 4.86 -4.67 -23.17
CA ARG A 62 4.31 -3.34 -22.86
C ARG A 62 2.84 -3.38 -22.41
N SER A 63 2.13 -4.50 -22.60
CA SER A 63 0.75 -4.62 -22.12
C SER A 63 0.70 -4.57 -20.58
N PRO A 64 -0.32 -3.92 -19.99
CA PRO A 64 -0.39 -3.73 -18.54
C PRO A 64 -0.37 -5.04 -17.74
N PHE A 65 -1.12 -6.04 -18.21
CA PHE A 65 -1.13 -7.37 -17.60
C PHE A 65 0.25 -8.02 -17.57
N MET A 66 1.01 -7.97 -18.68
CA MET A 66 2.35 -8.56 -18.73
C MET A 66 3.34 -7.83 -17.85
N LYS A 67 3.25 -6.50 -17.73
CA LYS A 67 4.06 -5.74 -16.76
C LYS A 67 3.78 -6.23 -15.34
N PHE A 68 2.51 -6.28 -14.95
CA PHE A 68 2.11 -6.76 -13.63
C PHE A 68 2.62 -8.17 -13.33
N VAL A 69 2.43 -9.11 -14.26
CA VAL A 69 2.93 -10.48 -14.12
C VAL A 69 4.46 -10.48 -14.02
N ALA A 70 5.17 -9.73 -14.86
CA ALA A 70 6.64 -9.69 -14.81
C ALA A 70 7.17 -9.13 -13.47
N HIS A 71 6.54 -8.10 -12.91
CA HIS A 71 6.88 -7.55 -11.58
C HIS A 71 6.56 -8.54 -10.46
N ALA A 72 5.38 -9.15 -10.47
CA ALA A 72 4.97 -10.15 -9.48
C ALA A 72 5.91 -11.37 -9.51
N VAL A 73 6.20 -11.88 -10.70
CA VAL A 73 7.13 -13.00 -10.91
C VAL A 73 8.52 -12.67 -10.42
N SER A 74 9.06 -11.50 -10.77
CA SER A 74 10.39 -11.11 -10.30
C SER A 74 10.45 -11.02 -8.78
N PHE A 75 9.41 -10.50 -8.15
CA PHE A 75 9.31 -10.44 -6.71
C PHE A 75 9.24 -11.83 -6.07
N THR A 76 8.49 -12.77 -6.65
CA THR A 76 8.47 -14.17 -6.20
C THR A 76 9.84 -14.83 -6.37
N ILE A 77 10.57 -14.57 -7.45
CA ILE A 77 11.95 -15.06 -7.64
C ILE A 77 12.88 -14.47 -6.56
N PHE A 78 12.73 -13.19 -6.21
CA PHE A 78 13.47 -12.57 -5.11
C PHE A 78 13.22 -13.27 -3.78
N LEU A 79 11.95 -13.55 -3.43
CA LEU A 79 11.62 -14.31 -2.22
C LEU A 79 12.22 -15.74 -2.27
N GLY A 80 12.16 -16.39 -3.43
CA GLY A 80 12.81 -17.68 -3.65
C GLY A 80 14.32 -17.63 -3.42
N LEU A 81 15.01 -16.57 -3.89
CA LEU A 81 16.44 -16.37 -3.65
C LEU A 81 16.77 -16.18 -2.16
N LEU A 82 15.90 -15.51 -1.39
CA LEU A 82 16.08 -15.41 0.06
C LEU A 82 16.00 -16.78 0.75
N VAL A 83 15.06 -17.63 0.32
CA VAL A 83 14.90 -19.00 0.82
C VAL A 83 16.12 -19.86 0.43
N VAL A 84 16.58 -19.77 -0.81
CA VAL A 84 17.78 -20.48 -1.29
C VAL A 84 19.03 -20.02 -0.54
N ASN A 85 19.15 -18.73 -0.19
CA ASN A 85 20.27 -18.26 0.63
C ASN A 85 20.29 -18.87 2.05
N ALA A 86 19.14 -19.34 2.53
CA ALA A 86 19.02 -20.03 3.80
C ALA A 86 19.10 -21.58 3.67
N SER A 87 18.97 -22.13 2.45
CA SER A 87 18.74 -23.58 2.26
C SER A 87 19.90 -24.45 2.71
N ASP A 88 21.13 -23.97 2.61
CA ASP A 88 22.34 -24.71 3.02
C ASP A 88 22.34 -25.09 4.51
N ARG A 89 21.46 -24.46 5.31
CA ARG A 89 21.35 -24.64 6.77
C ARG A 89 20.06 -25.34 7.21
N PHE A 90 19.24 -25.83 6.29
CA PHE A 90 17.94 -26.45 6.64
C PHE A 90 18.06 -27.75 7.44
N GLU A 91 19.10 -28.55 7.20
CA GLU A 91 19.38 -29.77 7.99
C GLU A 91 20.13 -29.47 9.30
N GLY A 92 20.40 -28.19 9.58
CA GLY A 92 21.25 -27.75 10.69
C GLY A 92 22.71 -27.51 10.28
N VAL A 93 23.46 -26.87 11.17
CA VAL A 93 24.88 -26.55 10.96
C VAL A 93 25.75 -27.70 11.48
N LYS A 94 26.72 -28.14 10.67
CA LYS A 94 27.60 -29.27 11.01
C LYS A 94 28.60 -28.98 12.13
N ASN A 95 29.01 -27.72 12.30
CA ASN A 95 30.08 -27.32 13.22
C ASN A 95 29.51 -26.58 14.42
N LEU A 96 30.19 -26.69 15.56
CA LEU A 96 29.80 -25.98 16.77
C LEU A 96 30.21 -24.49 16.70
N PRO A 97 29.51 -23.57 17.41
CA PRO A 97 29.82 -22.14 17.38
C PRO A 97 31.19 -21.73 17.93
N ASN A 98 31.88 -22.62 18.64
CA ASN A 98 33.21 -22.42 19.24
C ASN A 98 34.34 -22.93 18.34
N GLU A 99 34.05 -23.68 17.28
CA GLU A 99 35.05 -24.26 16.39
C GLU A 99 35.35 -23.33 15.20
N THR A 100 36.63 -23.19 14.87
CA THR A 100 37.11 -22.40 13.72
C THR A 100 37.65 -23.33 12.65
N ILE A 101 37.08 -23.27 11.44
CA ILE A 101 37.55 -24.06 10.29
C ILE A 101 37.99 -23.10 9.18
N THR A 102 39.27 -23.13 8.84
CA THR A 102 39.88 -22.38 7.75
C THR A 102 40.23 -23.31 6.60
N ASP A 103 40.25 -22.81 5.36
CA ASP A 103 40.62 -23.63 4.20
C ASP A 103 42.15 -23.75 4.06
N HIS A 104 42.86 -22.70 4.50
CA HIS A 104 44.31 -22.65 4.59
C HIS A 104 44.72 -22.20 5.99
N PRO A 105 45.84 -22.70 6.52
CA PRO A 105 46.25 -22.40 7.89
C PRO A 105 46.68 -20.94 8.11
N LYS A 106 47.07 -20.23 7.04
CA LYS A 106 47.37 -18.79 7.05
C LYS A 106 46.12 -17.89 6.94
N GLN A 107 44.95 -18.46 6.62
CA GLN A 107 43.72 -17.70 6.41
C GLN A 107 43.07 -17.34 7.76
N ILE A 108 42.69 -16.08 7.91
CA ILE A 108 41.88 -15.61 9.04
C ILE A 108 40.45 -16.13 8.90
N PHE A 109 39.95 -16.75 9.97
CA PHE A 109 38.60 -17.31 10.04
C PHE A 109 37.50 -16.32 9.64
N ARG A 110 37.64 -15.05 9.99
CA ARG A 110 36.65 -14.01 9.65
C ARG A 110 36.46 -13.77 8.16
N VAL A 111 37.50 -13.93 7.34
CA VAL A 111 37.39 -13.73 5.89
C VAL A 111 36.43 -14.75 5.27
N LYS A 112 36.54 -16.01 5.70
CA LYS A 112 35.69 -17.10 5.22
C LYS A 112 34.21 -16.93 5.59
N THR A 113 33.92 -16.32 6.74
CA THR A 113 32.54 -16.12 7.22
C THR A 113 31.87 -14.85 6.68
N THR A 114 32.67 -13.83 6.34
CA THR A 114 32.17 -12.53 5.86
C THR A 114 32.21 -12.35 4.35
N GLN A 115 32.82 -13.27 3.60
CA GLN A 115 32.80 -13.26 2.14
C GLN A 115 31.37 -13.34 1.58
N PHE A 116 31.14 -12.64 0.47
CA PHE A 116 29.86 -12.63 -0.22
C PHE A 116 29.67 -13.86 -1.10
N SER A 117 28.55 -14.55 -0.94
CA SER A 117 28.15 -15.64 -1.83
C SER A 117 27.53 -15.10 -3.12
N TRP A 118 27.47 -15.94 -4.16
CA TRP A 118 26.80 -15.59 -5.42
C TRP A 118 25.31 -15.28 -5.21
N THR A 119 24.63 -15.98 -4.30
CA THR A 119 23.22 -15.71 -3.94
C THR A 119 23.06 -14.33 -3.30
N GLU A 120 23.94 -13.95 -2.38
CA GLU A 120 23.94 -12.62 -1.74
C GLU A 120 24.17 -11.50 -2.76
N LEU A 121 25.10 -11.68 -3.71
CA LEU A 121 25.33 -10.72 -4.79
C LEU A 121 24.10 -10.55 -5.70
N LEU A 122 23.38 -11.64 -5.99
CA LEU A 122 22.11 -11.56 -6.72
C LEU A 122 21.06 -10.80 -5.92
N ILE A 123 20.88 -11.10 -4.63
CA ILE A 123 19.95 -10.39 -3.75
C ILE A 123 20.27 -8.89 -3.72
N MET A 124 21.54 -8.51 -3.57
CA MET A 124 21.97 -7.11 -3.62
C MET A 124 21.59 -6.43 -4.94
N LYS A 125 21.77 -7.10 -6.07
CA LYS A 125 21.35 -6.59 -7.39
C LYS A 125 19.83 -6.36 -7.46
N TRP A 126 19.04 -7.26 -6.88
CA TRP A 126 17.58 -7.09 -6.79
C TRP A 126 17.20 -5.90 -5.91
N VAL A 127 17.81 -5.78 -4.73
CA VAL A 127 17.56 -4.67 -3.80
C VAL A 127 17.91 -3.33 -4.45
N LEU A 128 19.05 -3.23 -5.15
CA LEU A 128 19.39 -2.03 -5.93
C LEU A 128 18.35 -1.71 -7.01
N GLY A 129 17.84 -2.73 -7.70
CA GLY A 129 16.75 -2.57 -8.66
C GLY A 129 15.47 -2.04 -8.00
N MET A 130 15.09 -2.55 -6.84
CA MET A 130 13.92 -2.07 -6.10
C MET A 130 14.10 -0.64 -5.62
N ILE A 131 15.26 -0.28 -5.06
CA ILE A 131 15.60 1.10 -4.65
C ILE A 131 15.48 2.05 -5.84
N TRP A 132 16.00 1.66 -7.00
CA TRP A 132 15.90 2.48 -8.21
C TRP A 132 14.45 2.67 -8.67
N SER A 133 13.58 1.69 -8.46
CA SER A 133 12.15 1.80 -8.75
C SER A 133 11.46 2.78 -7.80
N GLU A 134 11.71 2.66 -6.49
CA GLU A 134 11.14 3.57 -5.48
C GLU A 134 11.63 5.02 -5.69
N CYS A 135 12.91 5.22 -6.00
CA CYS A 135 13.44 6.55 -6.31
C CYS A 135 12.72 7.21 -7.50
N LYS A 136 12.30 6.42 -8.50
CA LYS A 136 11.51 6.94 -9.63
C LYS A 136 10.08 7.28 -9.20
N GLU A 137 9.46 6.44 -8.39
CA GLU A 137 8.12 6.70 -7.84
C GLU A 137 8.06 8.01 -7.06
N ILE A 138 9.01 8.19 -6.13
CA ILE A 138 9.11 9.40 -5.32
C ILE A 138 9.34 10.64 -6.20
N TRP A 139 10.07 10.49 -7.33
CA TRP A 139 10.30 11.58 -8.27
C TRP A 139 9.07 11.93 -9.11
N GLU A 140 8.25 10.95 -9.47
CA GLU A 140 7.05 11.13 -10.30
C GLU A 140 5.87 11.67 -9.49
N GLU A 141 5.60 11.12 -8.31
CA GLU A 141 4.46 11.50 -7.44
C GLU A 141 4.80 12.66 -6.50
N GLY A 142 6.08 12.79 -6.12
CA GLY A 142 6.54 13.71 -5.10
C GLY A 142 6.43 13.15 -3.67
N PRO A 143 7.26 13.65 -2.73
CA PRO A 143 7.42 13.04 -1.41
C PRO A 143 6.17 13.13 -0.53
N ARG A 144 5.32 14.15 -0.72
CA ARG A 144 4.11 14.34 0.09
C ARG A 144 3.06 13.27 -0.21
N GLU A 145 2.83 12.98 -1.49
CA GLU A 145 1.85 11.97 -1.91
C GLU A 145 2.34 10.56 -1.57
N TYR A 146 3.65 10.32 -1.72
CA TYR A 146 4.28 9.05 -1.39
C TYR A 146 4.09 8.64 0.09
N VAL A 147 4.37 9.56 1.03
CA VAL A 147 4.30 9.26 2.48
C VAL A 147 2.86 9.08 2.99
N LEU A 148 1.86 9.59 2.26
CA LEU A 148 0.45 9.36 2.61
C LEU A 148 0.01 7.91 2.41
N HIS A 149 0.76 7.12 1.64
CA HIS A 149 0.51 5.70 1.45
C HIS A 149 1.38 4.86 2.41
N LEU A 150 0.74 4.27 3.44
CA LEU A 150 1.41 3.43 4.46
C LEU A 150 2.20 2.27 3.86
N TRP A 151 1.70 1.73 2.76
CA TRP A 151 2.31 0.70 1.96
C TRP A 151 3.69 1.18 1.43
N ASN A 152 3.74 2.33 0.78
CA ASN A 152 4.99 2.92 0.27
C ASN A 152 6.01 3.17 1.40
N LEU A 153 5.53 3.55 2.59
CA LEU A 153 6.38 3.68 3.78
C LEU A 153 6.98 2.33 4.24
N LEU A 154 6.19 1.24 4.18
CA LEU A 154 6.68 -0.11 4.47
C LEU A 154 7.76 -0.54 3.47
N ASP A 155 7.55 -0.28 2.18
CA ASP A 155 8.52 -0.61 1.13
C ASP A 155 9.83 0.18 1.30
N PHE A 156 9.75 1.49 1.56
CA PHE A 156 10.91 2.32 1.89
C PHE A 156 11.64 1.81 3.14
N GLY A 157 10.90 1.50 4.20
CA GLY A 157 11.44 0.93 5.44
C GLY A 157 12.18 -0.39 5.20
N MET A 158 11.54 -1.34 4.52
CA MET A 158 12.14 -2.63 4.17
C MET A 158 13.44 -2.48 3.37
N LEU A 159 13.45 -1.63 2.34
CA LEU A 159 14.65 -1.41 1.53
C LEU A 159 15.76 -0.71 2.34
N SER A 160 15.41 0.24 3.21
CA SER A 160 16.39 0.92 4.07
C SER A 160 17.08 -0.06 5.03
N ILE A 161 16.35 -1.04 5.57
CA ILE A 161 16.90 -2.08 6.45
C ILE A 161 17.81 -3.04 5.67
N PHE A 162 17.44 -3.42 4.44
CA PHE A 162 18.33 -4.20 3.57
C PHE A 162 19.65 -3.47 3.30
N VAL A 163 19.59 -2.17 2.98
CA VAL A 163 20.80 -1.36 2.75
C VAL A 163 21.64 -1.30 4.03
N ALA A 164 21.03 -1.01 5.18
CA ALA A 164 21.74 -0.97 6.45
C ALA A 164 22.43 -2.31 6.76
N SER A 165 21.75 -3.44 6.57
CA SER A 165 22.34 -4.77 6.71
C SER A 165 23.53 -4.98 5.79
N PHE A 166 23.38 -4.74 4.48
CA PHE A 166 24.48 -4.96 3.52
C PHE A 166 25.66 -4.02 3.77
N THR A 167 25.42 -2.78 4.19
CA THR A 167 26.50 -1.86 4.58
C THR A 167 27.26 -2.36 5.81
N ALA A 168 26.57 -2.85 6.84
CA ALA A 168 27.22 -3.44 8.01
C ALA A 168 28.05 -4.69 7.65
N ARG A 169 27.53 -5.56 6.77
CA ARG A 169 28.26 -6.73 6.25
C ARG A 169 29.48 -6.34 5.42
N PHE A 170 29.34 -5.33 4.57
CA PHE A 170 30.44 -4.79 3.78
C PHE A 170 31.54 -4.21 4.67
N MET A 171 31.20 -3.48 5.72
CA MET A 171 32.16 -3.00 6.73
C MET A 171 32.88 -4.14 7.46
N ALA A 172 32.16 -5.20 7.84
CA ALA A 172 32.75 -6.40 8.43
C ALA A 172 33.75 -7.08 7.48
N PHE A 173 33.40 -7.17 6.19
CA PHE A 173 34.27 -7.72 5.15
C PHE A 173 35.53 -6.87 4.92
N LEU A 174 35.41 -5.54 4.86
CA LEU A 174 36.57 -4.65 4.74
C LEU A 174 37.55 -4.81 5.90
N LYS A 175 37.06 -4.91 7.13
CA LYS A 175 37.91 -5.10 8.31
C LYS A 175 38.57 -6.49 8.35
N ALA A 176 37.85 -7.53 7.92
CA ALA A 176 38.43 -8.88 7.82
C ALA A 176 39.52 -8.96 6.74
N THR A 177 39.32 -8.28 5.60
CA THR A 177 40.32 -8.24 4.52
C THR A 177 41.55 -7.41 4.89
N GLU A 178 41.39 -6.29 5.60
CA GLU A 178 42.49 -5.52 6.18
C GLU A 178 43.34 -6.38 7.15
N ALA A 179 42.67 -7.15 8.01
CA ALA A 179 43.36 -8.07 8.92
C ALA A 179 44.12 -9.18 8.17
N GLN A 180 43.55 -9.73 7.09
CA GLN A 180 44.23 -10.75 6.28
C GLN A 180 45.47 -10.18 5.60
N GLN A 181 45.36 -8.97 5.01
CA GLN A 181 46.50 -8.30 4.38
C GLN A 181 47.64 -8.06 5.38
N TYR A 182 47.31 -7.71 6.63
CA TYR A 182 48.31 -7.59 7.69
C TYR A 182 49.02 -8.92 7.96
N VAL A 183 48.27 -10.02 8.09
CA VAL A 183 48.86 -11.36 8.31
C VAL A 183 49.73 -11.77 7.13
N ASP A 184 49.28 -11.54 5.90
CA ASP A 184 50.03 -11.90 4.70
C ASP A 184 51.36 -11.12 4.56
N GLN A 185 51.39 -9.87 5.03
CA GLN A 185 52.57 -9.00 4.92
C GLN A 185 53.56 -9.17 6.08
N TYR A 186 53.08 -9.33 7.31
CA TYR A 186 53.92 -9.27 8.52
C TYR A 186 54.17 -10.62 9.18
N VAL A 187 53.41 -11.68 8.85
CA VAL A 187 53.59 -13.02 9.42
C VAL A 187 54.33 -13.90 8.41
N PRO A 188 55.61 -14.26 8.70
CA PRO A 188 56.40 -15.11 7.81
C PRO A 188 55.96 -16.58 7.86
N ASP A 189 55.43 -17.04 8.99
CA ASP A 189 54.99 -18.43 9.18
C ASP A 189 53.72 -18.75 8.37
N ASP A 190 53.61 -20.01 7.93
CA ASP A 190 52.48 -20.52 7.16
C ASP A 190 51.26 -20.87 8.04
N ASP A 191 51.49 -21.11 9.35
CA ASP A 191 50.45 -21.51 10.30
C ASP A 191 50.18 -20.41 11.35
N LEU A 192 48.96 -19.89 11.35
CA LEU A 192 48.55 -18.79 12.23
C LEU A 192 48.47 -19.18 13.72
N ASN A 193 48.36 -20.47 14.03
CA ASN A 193 48.24 -20.99 15.40
C ASN A 193 49.55 -20.93 16.19
N ASN A 194 50.70 -20.86 15.50
CA ASN A 194 52.01 -20.90 16.13
C ASN A 194 52.54 -19.49 16.47
N VAL A 195 51.85 -18.44 16.02
CA VAL A 195 52.28 -17.04 16.15
C VAL A 195 51.33 -16.27 17.06
N THR A 196 51.90 -15.45 17.95
CA THR A 196 51.12 -14.52 18.75
C THR A 196 50.85 -13.24 17.97
N LEU A 197 49.59 -13.01 17.61
CA LEU A 197 49.16 -11.83 16.86
C LEU A 197 48.87 -10.65 17.79
N PRO A 198 48.95 -9.39 17.29
CA PRO A 198 48.41 -8.24 17.99
C PRO A 198 46.93 -8.45 18.34
N PRO A 199 46.45 -7.96 19.50
CA PRO A 199 45.08 -8.23 19.96
C PRO A 199 44.00 -7.77 18.98
N GLU A 200 44.24 -6.70 18.23
CA GLU A 200 43.33 -6.18 17.20
C GLU A 200 43.15 -7.15 16.03
N VAL A 201 44.21 -7.84 15.62
CA VAL A 201 44.18 -8.82 14.52
C VAL A 201 43.73 -10.19 15.04
N ALA A 202 44.14 -10.55 16.26
CA ALA A 202 43.73 -11.78 16.94
C ALA A 202 42.22 -11.87 17.14
N TYR A 203 41.51 -10.75 17.31
CA TYR A 203 40.05 -10.75 17.39
C TYR A 203 39.38 -11.43 16.17
N PHE A 204 39.95 -11.26 14.97
CA PHE A 204 39.38 -11.82 13.74
C PHE A 204 39.65 -13.32 13.57
N THR A 205 40.47 -13.94 14.43
CA THR A 205 40.65 -15.40 14.45
C THR A 205 39.64 -16.09 15.35
N TYR A 206 38.95 -15.36 16.24
CA TYR A 206 38.04 -15.95 17.21
C TYR A 206 36.71 -16.46 16.61
N ALA A 207 36.20 -17.54 17.21
CA ALA A 207 34.89 -18.09 16.94
C ALA A 207 33.76 -17.22 17.51
N ARG A 208 32.51 -17.53 17.12
CA ARG A 208 31.32 -16.70 17.38
C ARG A 208 31.05 -16.43 18.86
N ASN A 209 31.43 -17.36 19.74
CA ASN A 209 31.26 -17.23 21.19
C ASN A 209 32.05 -16.07 21.83
N LYS A 210 33.12 -15.59 21.18
CA LYS A 210 33.98 -14.51 21.67
C LYS A 210 33.80 -13.20 20.90
N TRP A 211 32.83 -13.13 19.98
CA TRP A 211 32.55 -11.90 19.24
C TRP A 211 32.00 -10.83 20.17
N LEU A 212 32.34 -9.58 19.89
CA LEU A 212 31.80 -8.45 20.63
C LEU A 212 30.27 -8.36 20.39
N PRO A 213 29.46 -8.02 21.41
CA PRO A 213 28.01 -7.87 21.22
C PRO A 213 27.60 -6.85 20.17
N SER A 214 28.44 -5.84 19.93
CA SER A 214 28.25 -4.77 18.93
C SER A 214 28.93 -5.05 17.58
N ASP A 215 29.33 -6.30 17.34
CA ASP A 215 30.04 -6.69 16.12
C ASP A 215 29.17 -6.47 14.86
N PRO A 216 29.66 -5.79 13.81
CA PRO A 216 28.85 -5.42 12.63
C PRO A 216 28.21 -6.61 11.91
N GLN A 217 28.82 -7.79 11.99
CA GLN A 217 28.25 -9.02 11.42
C GLN A 217 26.97 -9.44 12.15
N ILE A 218 26.91 -9.34 13.48
CA ILE A 218 25.71 -9.67 14.26
C ILE A 218 24.59 -8.67 13.96
N ILE A 219 24.93 -7.38 13.87
CA ILE A 219 23.97 -6.33 13.50
C ILE A 219 23.43 -6.57 12.09
N SER A 220 24.29 -6.93 11.14
CA SER A 220 23.85 -7.29 9.79
C SER A 220 22.89 -8.47 9.79
N GLU A 221 23.21 -9.56 10.49
CA GLU A 221 22.34 -10.75 10.55
C GLU A 221 20.97 -10.42 11.16
N GLY A 222 20.94 -9.62 12.22
CA GLY A 222 19.69 -9.17 12.86
C GLY A 222 18.83 -8.30 11.94
N LEU A 223 19.42 -7.28 11.31
CA LEU A 223 18.70 -6.41 10.37
C LEU A 223 18.25 -7.19 9.12
N TYR A 224 19.09 -8.09 8.60
CA TYR A 224 18.74 -8.95 7.47
C TYR A 224 17.50 -9.81 7.78
N ALA A 225 17.43 -10.42 8.97
CA ALA A 225 16.29 -11.22 9.37
C ALA A 225 14.99 -10.39 9.41
N ILE A 226 15.03 -9.17 9.95
CA ILE A 226 13.88 -8.26 9.95
C ILE A 226 13.48 -7.91 8.51
N ALA A 227 14.45 -7.59 7.65
CA ALA A 227 14.21 -7.27 6.25
C ALA A 227 13.57 -8.43 5.47
N VAL A 228 13.98 -9.68 5.74
CA VAL A 228 13.38 -10.88 5.16
C VAL A 228 11.89 -10.97 5.54
N VAL A 229 11.54 -10.81 6.83
CA VAL A 229 10.13 -10.85 7.27
C VAL A 229 9.30 -9.76 6.59
N LEU A 230 9.80 -8.53 6.56
CA LEU A 230 9.13 -7.42 5.89
C LEU A 230 8.97 -7.66 4.40
N SER A 231 9.96 -8.30 3.76
CA SER A 231 9.84 -8.65 2.34
C SER A 231 8.68 -9.61 2.06
N PHE A 232 8.47 -10.65 2.88
CA PHE A 232 7.32 -11.53 2.71
C PHE A 232 5.97 -10.82 2.88
N SER A 233 5.90 -9.81 3.77
CA SER A 233 4.68 -9.01 3.95
C SER A 233 4.25 -8.26 2.67
N ARG A 234 5.20 -7.94 1.78
CA ARG A 234 4.94 -7.25 0.50
C ARG A 234 4.13 -8.09 -0.49
N ILE A 235 3.97 -9.40 -0.27
CA ILE A 235 3.08 -10.21 -1.12
C ILE A 235 1.63 -9.71 -1.08
N ALA A 236 1.26 -9.01 0.00
CA ALA A 236 -0.04 -8.35 0.15
C ALA A 236 -0.34 -7.38 -1.01
N TYR A 237 0.63 -6.78 -1.70
CA TYR A 237 0.35 -5.90 -2.84
C TYR A 237 -0.23 -6.61 -4.07
N ILE A 238 0.01 -7.92 -4.18
CA ILE A 238 -0.41 -8.73 -5.33
C ILE A 238 -1.81 -9.30 -5.09
N LEU A 239 -2.19 -9.51 -3.82
CA LEU A 239 -3.47 -10.07 -3.41
C LEU A 239 -4.72 -9.33 -3.93
N PRO A 240 -4.78 -7.99 -4.08
CA PRO A 240 -5.96 -7.28 -4.59
C PRO A 240 -6.27 -7.61 -6.05
N ALA A 241 -5.31 -8.16 -6.80
CA ALA A 241 -5.52 -8.55 -8.18
C ALA A 241 -6.43 -9.79 -8.30
N ASN A 242 -6.54 -10.61 -7.24
CA ASN A 242 -7.41 -11.77 -7.22
C ASN A 242 -8.82 -11.39 -6.72
N GLU A 243 -9.84 -12.01 -7.32
CA GLU A 243 -11.25 -11.81 -6.95
C GLU A 243 -11.58 -12.39 -5.57
N SER A 244 -10.99 -13.53 -5.20
CA SER A 244 -11.26 -14.15 -3.90
C SER A 244 -10.49 -13.50 -2.74
N PHE A 245 -9.24 -13.07 -2.96
CA PHE A 245 -8.39 -12.52 -1.88
C PHE A 245 -8.49 -11.00 -1.73
N GLY A 246 -8.92 -10.29 -2.77
CA GLY A 246 -8.93 -8.83 -2.77
C GLY A 246 -9.87 -8.21 -1.74
N PRO A 247 -11.17 -8.56 -1.71
CA PRO A 247 -12.10 -8.04 -0.71
C PRO A 247 -11.64 -8.34 0.73
N LEU A 248 -11.17 -9.58 0.97
CA LEU A 248 -10.65 -10.02 2.28
C LEU A 248 -9.47 -9.18 2.77
N GLN A 249 -8.54 -8.83 1.86
CA GLN A 249 -7.41 -7.99 2.24
C GLN A 249 -7.84 -6.55 2.54
N ILE A 250 -8.78 -5.99 1.76
CA ILE A 250 -9.25 -4.62 1.94
C ILE A 250 -10.02 -4.49 3.27
N SER A 251 -10.85 -5.47 3.62
CA SER A 251 -11.54 -5.50 4.91
C SER A 251 -10.54 -5.60 6.07
N LEU A 252 -9.55 -6.49 5.99
CA LEU A 252 -8.48 -6.61 7.00
C LEU A 252 -7.69 -5.30 7.16
N GLY A 253 -7.32 -4.65 6.07
CA GLY A 253 -6.59 -3.39 6.12
C GLY A 253 -7.36 -2.25 6.81
N ARG A 254 -8.70 -2.30 6.78
CA ARG A 254 -9.56 -1.33 7.44
C ARG A 254 -9.82 -1.67 8.91
N THR A 255 -10.07 -2.93 9.23
CA THR A 255 -10.21 -3.35 10.64
C THR A 255 -8.95 -3.01 11.43
N VAL A 256 -7.76 -3.15 10.83
CA VAL A 256 -6.48 -2.71 11.44
C VAL A 256 -6.48 -1.22 11.80
N LYS A 257 -7.07 -0.33 10.98
CA LYS A 257 -7.16 1.10 11.31
C LYS A 257 -8.06 1.36 12.51
N ASP A 258 -9.13 0.58 12.68
CA ASP A 258 -10.01 0.68 13.84
C ASP A 258 -9.36 0.08 15.10
N ILE A 259 -8.59 -1.00 14.96
CA ILE A 259 -7.78 -1.58 16.05
C ILE A 259 -6.83 -0.53 16.63
N PHE A 260 -6.20 0.32 15.80
CA PHE A 260 -5.30 1.37 16.29
C PHE A 260 -5.98 2.37 17.24
N LYS A 261 -7.28 2.68 17.04
CA LYS A 261 -8.03 3.56 17.96
C LYS A 261 -8.17 2.92 19.34
N PHE A 262 -8.45 1.61 19.38
CA PHE A 262 -8.57 0.85 20.62
C PHE A 262 -7.22 0.61 21.31
N MET A 263 -6.14 0.42 20.53
CA MET A 263 -4.78 0.23 21.06
C MET A 263 -4.32 1.38 21.95
N VAL A 264 -4.86 2.60 21.80
CA VAL A 264 -4.55 3.72 22.69
C VAL A 264 -4.95 3.44 24.13
N ILE A 265 -6.17 2.93 24.35
CA ILE A 265 -6.67 2.57 25.70
C ILE A 265 -5.86 1.39 26.24
N PHE A 266 -5.57 0.41 25.38
CA PHE A 266 -4.76 -0.76 25.73
C PHE A 266 -3.36 -0.36 26.23
N ILE A 267 -2.66 0.51 25.49
CA ILE A 267 -1.32 0.99 25.87
C ILE A 267 -1.37 1.80 27.17
N MET A 268 -2.39 2.62 27.37
CA MET A 268 -2.55 3.41 28.60
C MET A 268 -2.66 2.51 29.84
N VAL A 269 -3.52 1.49 29.79
CA VAL A 269 -3.67 0.52 30.89
C VAL A 269 -2.39 -0.29 31.07
N PHE A 270 -1.79 -0.77 29.99
CA PHE A 270 -0.54 -1.53 30.01
C PHE A 270 0.60 -0.76 30.71
N VAL A 271 0.81 0.51 30.34
CA VAL A 271 1.86 1.36 30.93
C VAL A 271 1.58 1.64 32.41
N ALA A 272 0.32 1.86 32.80
CA ALA A 272 -0.05 2.09 34.20
C ALA A 272 0.33 0.90 35.10
N PHE A 273 0.00 -0.32 34.68
CA PHE A 273 0.38 -1.53 35.41
C PHE A 273 1.88 -1.83 35.33
N MET A 274 2.54 -1.55 34.21
CA MET A 274 3.99 -1.70 34.07
C MET A 274 4.74 -0.83 35.07
N ILE A 275 4.41 0.46 35.16
CA ILE A 275 5.03 1.38 36.11
C ILE A 275 4.68 0.98 37.55
N GLY A 276 3.44 0.56 37.81
CA GLY A 276 3.02 0.07 39.14
C GLY A 276 3.83 -1.14 39.61
N MET A 277 3.99 -2.15 38.76
CA MET A 277 4.77 -3.35 39.06
C MET A 277 6.27 -3.06 39.18
N PHE A 278 6.81 -2.21 38.30
CA PHE A 278 8.21 -1.76 38.39
C PHE A 278 8.48 -1.05 39.72
N ASN A 279 7.62 -0.10 40.12
CA ASN A 279 7.80 0.63 41.38
C ASN A 279 7.70 -0.30 42.60
N LEU A 280 6.86 -1.34 42.54
CA LEU A 280 6.74 -2.33 43.62
C LEU A 280 7.99 -3.21 43.76
N TYR A 281 8.58 -3.64 42.63
CA TYR A 281 9.65 -4.65 42.61
C TYR A 281 11.07 -4.12 42.37
N SER A 282 11.24 -2.84 42.04
CA SER A 282 12.54 -2.21 41.74
C SER A 282 13.60 -2.41 42.84
N TYR A 283 13.19 -2.34 44.11
CA TYR A 283 14.09 -2.53 45.27
C TYR A 283 14.46 -3.99 45.56
N TYR A 284 13.83 -4.95 44.88
CA TYR A 284 14.02 -6.39 45.12
C TYR A 284 14.96 -7.06 44.10
N LEU A 285 15.86 -6.28 43.50
CA LEU A 285 16.90 -6.81 42.61
C LEU A 285 17.78 -7.82 43.37
N GLY A 286 17.94 -9.04 42.83
CA GLY A 286 18.66 -10.15 43.47
C GLY A 286 17.86 -10.95 44.51
N ALA A 287 16.73 -10.41 44.97
CA ALA A 287 15.83 -11.02 45.97
C ALA A 287 14.67 -11.82 45.37
N LYS A 288 14.69 -12.06 44.04
CA LYS A 288 13.67 -12.81 43.30
C LYS A 288 14.28 -14.04 42.63
N TYR A 289 13.44 -15.02 42.29
CA TYR A 289 13.84 -16.18 41.50
C TYR A 289 14.01 -15.85 40.01
N ASN A 290 13.22 -14.89 39.50
CA ASN A 290 13.24 -14.41 38.13
C ASN A 290 13.54 -12.89 38.13
N PRO A 291 14.36 -12.36 37.18
CA PRO A 291 14.62 -10.92 37.04
C PRO A 291 13.38 -10.06 36.70
N ALA A 292 12.22 -10.67 36.48
CA ALA A 292 10.94 -10.02 36.24
C ALA A 292 10.65 -8.82 37.17
N PHE A 293 10.11 -7.75 36.58
CA PHE A 293 9.66 -6.52 37.26
C PHE A 293 10.75 -5.66 37.94
N THR A 294 12.03 -6.04 37.87
CA THR A 294 13.12 -5.29 38.54
C THR A 294 13.57 -4.06 37.75
N THR A 295 13.54 -4.13 36.42
CA THR A 295 13.82 -3.02 35.50
C THR A 295 12.58 -2.72 34.66
N VAL A 296 12.52 -1.53 34.05
CA VAL A 296 11.41 -1.16 33.16
C VAL A 296 11.34 -2.10 31.95
N GLU A 297 12.50 -2.49 31.40
CA GLU A 297 12.57 -3.42 30.26
C GLU A 297 12.06 -4.82 30.62
N GLU A 298 12.49 -5.39 31.75
CA GLU A 298 12.04 -6.71 32.17
C GLU A 298 10.56 -6.68 32.59
N SER A 299 10.10 -5.59 33.21
CA SER A 299 8.68 -5.36 33.51
C SER A 299 7.82 -5.36 32.23
N PHE A 300 8.29 -4.67 31.19
CA PHE A 300 7.66 -4.65 29.87
C PHE A 300 7.58 -6.06 29.29
N LYS A 301 8.71 -6.80 29.26
CA LYS A 301 8.76 -8.17 28.73
C LYS A 301 7.78 -9.10 29.44
N THR A 302 7.77 -9.11 30.78
CA THR A 302 6.91 -10.02 31.54
C THR A 302 5.43 -9.71 31.39
N LEU A 303 5.02 -8.43 31.39
CA LEU A 303 3.61 -8.07 31.16
C LEU A 303 3.19 -8.28 29.71
N PHE A 304 4.08 -8.06 28.75
CA PHE A 304 3.81 -8.31 27.34
C PHE A 304 3.52 -9.80 27.10
N TRP A 305 4.41 -10.67 27.57
CA TRP A 305 4.25 -12.11 27.41
C TRP A 305 3.09 -12.70 28.22
N SER A 306 2.66 -12.04 29.30
CA SER A 306 1.51 -12.50 30.08
C SER A 306 0.17 -12.33 29.37
N ILE A 307 0.05 -11.37 28.43
CA ILE A 307 -1.16 -11.25 27.58
C ILE A 307 -1.40 -12.53 26.77
N PHE A 308 -0.33 -13.23 26.40
CA PHE A 308 -0.37 -14.49 25.66
C PHE A 308 -0.34 -15.73 26.57
N GLY A 309 -0.36 -15.56 27.90
CA GLY A 309 -0.29 -16.66 28.85
C GLY A 309 1.08 -17.34 28.97
N LEU A 310 2.14 -16.72 28.45
CA LEU A 310 3.51 -17.27 28.47
C LEU A 310 4.34 -16.81 29.68
N SER A 311 3.76 -16.01 30.57
CA SER A 311 4.44 -15.50 31.77
C SER A 311 4.15 -16.38 32.99
N GLU A 312 5.21 -16.75 33.71
CA GLU A 312 5.13 -17.60 34.89
C GLU A 312 4.66 -16.82 36.13
N VAL A 313 3.84 -17.47 36.96
CA VAL A 313 3.37 -16.91 38.25
C VAL A 313 4.52 -16.78 39.27
N ILE A 314 5.58 -17.56 39.11
CA ILE A 314 6.80 -17.53 39.94
C ILE A 314 7.53 -16.16 39.81
N SER A 315 7.25 -15.39 38.75
CA SER A 315 7.79 -14.04 38.56
C SER A 315 7.40 -13.03 39.65
N VAL A 316 6.36 -13.31 40.43
CA VAL A 316 5.85 -12.45 41.53
C VAL A 316 6.47 -12.85 42.88
N VAL A 317 6.93 -14.10 43.01
CA VAL A 317 7.45 -14.69 44.26
C VAL A 317 8.81 -14.09 44.63
N LEU A 318 8.93 -13.73 45.90
CA LEU A 318 10.16 -13.20 46.51
C LEU A 318 10.89 -14.31 47.28
N LYS A 319 12.20 -14.16 47.46
CA LYS A 319 13.00 -15.04 48.32
C LYS A 319 12.89 -14.69 49.82
N TYR A 320 12.48 -13.47 50.13
CA TYR A 320 12.29 -12.98 51.50
C TYR A 320 10.83 -13.13 51.96
N ASP A 321 10.63 -13.23 53.28
CA ASP A 321 9.31 -13.36 53.92
C ASP A 321 8.44 -12.08 53.89
N HIS A 322 8.67 -11.17 52.93
CA HIS A 322 7.86 -9.97 52.72
C HIS A 322 6.52 -10.30 52.04
N LYS A 323 5.71 -11.12 52.71
CA LYS A 323 4.41 -11.62 52.21
C LYS A 323 3.45 -10.50 51.81
N PHE A 324 3.52 -9.33 52.44
CA PHE A 324 2.69 -8.19 52.06
C PHE A 324 2.94 -7.74 50.62
N ILE A 325 4.21 -7.56 50.23
CA ILE A 325 4.59 -7.13 48.88
C ILE A 325 4.25 -8.21 47.87
N GLU A 326 4.50 -9.48 48.22
CA GLU A 326 4.14 -10.62 47.37
C GLU A 326 2.62 -10.67 47.13
N ASN A 327 1.81 -10.51 48.17
CA ASN A 327 0.35 -10.47 48.06
C ASN A 327 -0.14 -9.28 47.20
N ILE A 328 0.43 -8.08 47.39
CA ILE A 328 0.12 -6.92 46.54
C ILE A 328 0.49 -7.19 45.08
N GLY A 329 1.64 -7.81 44.83
CA GLY A 329 2.05 -8.23 43.50
C GLY A 329 1.11 -9.24 42.87
N TYR A 330 0.65 -10.25 43.62
CA TYR A 330 -0.36 -11.21 43.17
C TYR A 330 -1.67 -10.52 42.80
N VAL A 331 -2.14 -9.58 43.63
CA VAL A 331 -3.36 -8.82 43.37
C VAL A 331 -3.20 -7.95 42.12
N LEU A 332 -2.13 -7.17 42.01
CA LEU A 332 -1.90 -6.30 40.84
C LEU A 332 -1.77 -7.10 39.55
N TYR A 333 -1.00 -8.20 39.56
CA TYR A 333 -0.83 -9.06 38.41
C TYR A 333 -2.12 -9.81 38.04
N GLY A 334 -2.90 -10.24 39.04
CA GLY A 334 -4.22 -10.84 38.83
C GLY A 334 -5.21 -9.87 38.19
N VAL A 335 -5.34 -8.66 38.76
CA VAL A 335 -6.20 -7.59 38.22
C VAL A 335 -5.76 -7.18 36.82
N TYR A 336 -4.45 -7.09 36.57
CA TYR A 336 -3.91 -6.86 35.23
C TYR A 336 -4.40 -7.93 34.24
N ASN A 337 -4.25 -9.22 34.56
CA ASN A 337 -4.65 -10.28 33.63
C ASN A 337 -6.16 -10.31 33.40
N VAL A 338 -6.98 -10.07 34.44
CA VAL A 338 -8.44 -9.94 34.27
C VAL A 338 -8.77 -8.75 33.37
N THR A 339 -8.16 -7.59 33.60
CA THR A 339 -8.45 -6.39 32.81
C THR A 339 -7.97 -6.52 31.36
N MET A 340 -6.73 -6.97 31.16
CA MET A 340 -6.12 -7.03 29.82
C MET A 340 -6.65 -8.21 29.00
N VAL A 341 -6.69 -9.41 29.56
CA VAL A 341 -7.02 -10.63 28.83
C VAL A 341 -8.53 -10.88 28.83
N VAL A 342 -9.23 -10.68 29.95
CA VAL A 342 -10.68 -10.99 29.99
C VAL A 342 -11.51 -9.82 29.47
N VAL A 343 -11.19 -8.58 29.84
CA VAL A 343 -12.00 -7.42 29.42
C VAL A 343 -11.54 -6.88 28.08
N LEU A 344 -10.30 -6.38 27.98
CA LEU A 344 -9.85 -5.63 26.81
C LEU A 344 -9.67 -6.51 25.56
N LEU A 345 -9.16 -7.74 25.69
CA LEU A 345 -9.02 -8.65 24.54
C LEU A 345 -10.38 -9.11 24.00
N ASN A 346 -11.34 -9.45 24.87
CA ASN A 346 -12.69 -9.81 24.44
C ASN A 346 -13.45 -8.62 23.82
N MET A 347 -13.26 -7.41 24.36
CA MET A 347 -13.81 -6.20 23.77
C MET A 347 -13.19 -5.91 22.40
N LEU A 348 -11.87 -6.11 22.24
CA LEU A 348 -11.19 -5.97 20.96
C LEU A 348 -11.75 -6.93 19.91
N ILE A 349 -11.96 -8.21 20.28
CA ILE A 349 -12.58 -9.20 19.38
C ILE A 349 -13.99 -8.76 18.98
N ALA A 350 -14.82 -8.31 19.93
CA ALA A 350 -16.17 -7.85 19.64
C ALA A 350 -16.19 -6.64 18.69
N MET A 351 -15.27 -5.67 18.91
CA MET A 351 -15.14 -4.50 18.05
C MET A 351 -14.65 -4.86 16.64
N ILE A 352 -13.69 -5.78 16.52
CA ILE A 352 -13.21 -6.26 15.21
C ILE A 352 -14.35 -6.93 14.44
N ASN A 353 -15.18 -7.75 15.10
CA ASN A 353 -16.31 -8.42 14.43
C ASN A 353 -17.36 -7.43 13.93
N ASN A 354 -17.73 -6.43 14.74
CA ASN A 354 -18.71 -5.42 14.33
C ASN A 354 -18.16 -4.54 13.19
N SER A 355 -16.90 -4.10 13.29
CA SER A 355 -16.22 -3.34 12.22
C SER A 355 -16.11 -4.17 10.93
N TYR A 356 -15.77 -5.46 11.03
CA TYR A 356 -15.68 -6.35 9.87
C TYR A 356 -17.03 -6.47 9.14
N GLN A 357 -18.14 -6.62 9.86
CA GLN A 357 -19.48 -6.72 9.28
C GLN A 357 -19.88 -5.43 8.54
N GLU A 358 -19.65 -4.27 9.14
CA GLU A 358 -19.94 -2.97 8.50
C GLU A 358 -19.10 -2.76 7.23
N ILE A 359 -17.82 -3.19 7.25
CA ILE A 359 -16.90 -3.03 6.11
C ILE A 359 -17.20 -4.03 4.99
N GLU A 360 -17.72 -5.22 5.31
CA GLU A 360 -18.00 -6.27 4.33
C GLU A 360 -19.07 -5.87 3.31
N GLU A 361 -20.08 -5.08 3.73
CA GLU A 361 -21.17 -4.62 2.85
C GLU A 361 -20.68 -3.80 1.66
N ASP A 362 -19.65 -2.96 1.85
CA ASP A 362 -19.06 -2.11 0.82
C ASP A 362 -17.77 -2.69 0.20
N ALA A 363 -17.31 -3.86 0.67
CA ALA A 363 -15.99 -4.40 0.34
C ALA A 363 -15.78 -4.62 -1.17
N ASP A 364 -16.80 -5.03 -1.92
CA ASP A 364 -16.70 -5.26 -3.36
C ASP A 364 -16.47 -3.95 -4.14
N VAL A 365 -17.20 -2.88 -3.78
CA VAL A 365 -17.06 -1.55 -4.42
C VAL A 365 -15.66 -1.01 -4.21
N GLU A 366 -15.13 -1.19 -3.00
CA GLU A 366 -13.83 -0.69 -2.60
C GLU A 366 -12.68 -1.54 -3.13
N TRP A 367 -12.85 -2.85 -3.14
CA TRP A 367 -11.93 -3.75 -3.82
C TRP A 367 -11.82 -3.39 -5.30
N LYS A 368 -12.94 -3.17 -6.01
CA LYS A 368 -12.94 -2.71 -7.41
C LYS A 368 -12.23 -1.38 -7.59
N PHE A 369 -12.33 -0.48 -6.62
CA PHE A 369 -11.58 0.79 -6.62
C PHE A 369 -10.08 0.57 -6.41
N ALA A 370 -9.68 -0.22 -5.41
CA ALA A 370 -8.28 -0.55 -5.14
C ALA A 370 -7.63 -1.30 -6.31
N ARG A 371 -8.36 -2.25 -6.91
CA ARG A 371 -7.97 -2.98 -8.13
C ARG A 371 -7.79 -2.03 -9.32
N ALA A 372 -8.71 -1.09 -9.52
CA ALA A 372 -8.57 -0.10 -10.58
C ALA A 372 -7.35 0.81 -10.35
N LYS A 373 -7.07 1.22 -9.10
CA LYS A 373 -5.86 1.97 -8.75
C LYS A 373 -4.59 1.17 -9.08
N LEU A 374 -4.57 -0.11 -8.72
CA LEU A 374 -3.48 -1.03 -9.09
C LEU A 374 -3.31 -1.08 -10.60
N TRP A 375 -4.38 -1.28 -11.38
CA TRP A 375 -4.29 -1.37 -12.83
C TRP A 375 -3.79 -0.08 -13.49
N LEU A 376 -4.28 1.08 -13.02
CA LEU A 376 -3.87 2.38 -13.52
C LEU A 376 -2.36 2.61 -13.38
N SER A 377 -1.73 2.13 -12.29
CA SER A 377 -0.27 2.23 -12.09
C SER A 377 0.56 1.52 -13.18
N TYR A 378 -0.02 0.56 -13.89
CA TYR A 378 0.65 -0.18 -14.98
C TYR A 378 0.27 0.31 -16.38
N PHE A 379 -0.72 1.20 -16.49
CA PHE A 379 -1.12 1.80 -17.78
C PHE A 379 -0.09 2.80 -18.28
N ASP A 380 0.60 3.49 -17.37
CA ASP A 380 1.65 4.43 -17.75
C ASP A 380 2.79 3.74 -18.49
N GLU A 381 3.37 4.43 -19.47
CA GLU A 381 4.39 3.85 -20.35
C GLU A 381 5.70 3.49 -19.63
N GLY A 382 5.85 3.90 -18.37
CA GLY A 382 6.96 3.56 -17.47
C GLY A 382 6.95 2.11 -16.97
N ARG A 383 8.01 1.74 -16.25
CA ARG A 383 8.14 0.47 -15.50
C ARG A 383 7.92 -0.82 -16.30
N THR A 384 8.40 -0.89 -17.55
CA THR A 384 8.26 -2.08 -18.39
C THR A 384 9.12 -3.27 -17.94
N LEU A 385 10.29 -3.02 -17.36
CA LEU A 385 11.19 -4.06 -16.85
C LEU A 385 11.14 -4.12 -15.32
N PRO A 386 10.99 -5.31 -14.72
CA PRO A 386 11.08 -5.47 -13.28
C PRO A 386 12.53 -5.40 -12.78
N ALA A 387 12.71 -5.20 -11.47
CA ALA A 387 14.01 -5.46 -10.83
C ALA A 387 14.43 -6.91 -11.14
N PRO A 388 15.72 -7.25 -11.31
CA PRO A 388 16.89 -6.39 -11.33
C PRO A 388 17.17 -5.79 -12.72
N PHE A 389 16.38 -6.14 -13.73
CA PHE A 389 16.60 -5.77 -15.13
C PHE A 389 16.35 -4.29 -15.41
N ASN A 390 15.66 -3.60 -14.50
CA ASN A 390 15.41 -2.16 -14.56
C ASN A 390 16.66 -1.28 -14.38
N LEU A 391 17.78 -1.84 -13.89
CA LEU A 391 19.04 -1.13 -13.71
C LEU A 391 19.76 -0.86 -15.03
N VAL A 392 19.53 -1.66 -16.06
CA VAL A 392 20.17 -1.47 -17.37
C VAL A 392 19.40 -0.41 -18.15
N PRO A 393 19.92 0.82 -18.30
CA PRO A 393 19.23 1.85 -19.05
C PRO A 393 19.12 1.45 -20.52
N SER A 394 18.03 1.84 -21.17
CA SER A 394 17.95 1.73 -22.63
C SER A 394 19.02 2.61 -23.28
N PRO A 395 19.57 2.23 -24.45
CA PRO A 395 20.59 3.04 -25.15
C PRO A 395 20.16 4.50 -25.39
N LYS A 396 18.86 4.72 -25.63
CA LYS A 396 18.26 6.07 -25.76
C LYS A 396 18.30 6.85 -24.44
N SER A 397 18.04 6.21 -23.30
CA SER A 397 18.10 6.84 -21.98
C SER A 397 19.53 7.27 -21.63
N PHE A 398 20.52 6.46 -21.99
CA PHE A 398 21.94 6.81 -21.81
C PHE A 398 22.34 8.03 -22.64
N TYR A 399 21.86 8.13 -23.89
CA TYR A 399 22.06 9.32 -24.72
C TYR A 399 21.42 10.58 -24.11
N TYR A 400 20.19 10.51 -23.63
CA TYR A 400 19.52 11.63 -22.96
C TYR A 400 20.18 11.99 -21.61
N LEU A 401 20.67 11.00 -20.86
CA LEU A 401 21.41 11.20 -19.62
C LEU A 401 22.74 11.91 -19.87
N ILE A 402 23.52 11.46 -20.86
CA ILE A 402 24.76 12.13 -21.28
C ILE A 402 24.48 13.55 -21.77
N MET A 403 23.41 13.75 -22.56
CA MET A 403 23.02 15.09 -23.01
C MET A 403 22.61 15.99 -21.83
N ARG A 404 21.91 15.46 -20.83
CA ARG A 404 21.55 16.20 -19.60
C ARG A 404 22.76 16.49 -18.73
N ILE A 405 23.69 15.55 -18.56
CA ILE A 405 24.95 15.75 -17.84
C ILE A 405 25.79 16.79 -18.58
N LYS A 406 25.89 16.73 -19.92
CA LYS A 406 26.52 17.78 -20.73
C LYS A 406 25.83 19.13 -20.55
N MET A 407 24.50 19.22 -20.60
CA MET A 407 23.79 20.48 -20.35
C MET A 407 23.99 20.99 -18.92
N CYS A 408 24.06 20.10 -17.93
CA CYS A 408 24.29 20.45 -16.53
C CYS A 408 25.73 20.96 -16.32
N LEU A 409 26.72 20.27 -16.89
CA LEU A 409 28.12 20.71 -16.92
C LEU A 409 28.26 22.03 -17.69
N ILE A 410 27.56 22.20 -18.80
CA ILE A 410 27.54 23.48 -19.54
C ILE A 410 26.89 24.59 -18.71
N LYS A 411 25.83 24.31 -17.94
CA LYS A 411 25.22 25.29 -17.02
C LYS A 411 26.15 25.62 -15.84
N LEU A 412 26.85 24.64 -15.27
CA LEU A 412 27.83 24.84 -14.20
C LEU A 412 29.06 25.63 -14.70
N CYS A 413 29.57 25.31 -15.89
CA CYS A 413 30.67 26.06 -16.52
C CYS A 413 30.23 27.47 -16.96
N LYS A 414 29.01 27.65 -17.48
CA LYS A 414 28.47 28.98 -17.79
C LYS A 414 28.19 29.80 -16.53
N SER A 415 27.83 29.17 -15.41
CA SER A 415 27.67 29.86 -14.12
C SER A 415 29.01 30.32 -13.55
N LYS A 416 30.12 29.63 -13.84
CA LYS A 416 31.48 30.10 -13.55
C LYS A 416 31.96 31.20 -14.49
N ALA A 417 31.63 31.14 -15.78
CA ALA A 417 31.98 32.21 -16.73
C ALA A 417 31.22 33.51 -16.46
N LYS A 418 29.95 33.43 -16.02
CA LYS A 418 29.12 34.60 -15.72
C LYS A 418 29.51 35.35 -14.44
N ASN A 419 30.26 34.73 -13.53
CA ASN A 419 30.82 35.43 -12.36
C ASN A 419 32.10 36.22 -12.68
N CYS A 420 32.75 35.98 -13.83
CA CYS A 420 33.96 36.71 -14.22
C CYS A 420 33.64 37.92 -15.12
N GLU A 421 32.47 37.93 -15.77
CA GLU A 421 32.04 38.99 -16.71
C GLU A 421 31.20 40.09 -16.01
N ASN A 422 30.61 39.79 -14.85
CA ASN A 422 29.76 40.73 -14.10
C ASN A 422 30.53 41.85 -13.38
N ASP A 423 31.87 41.80 -13.29
CA ASP A 423 32.69 42.84 -12.66
C ASP A 423 33.20 43.90 -13.66
N LEU A 424 32.97 43.73 -14.98
CA LEU A 424 33.41 44.69 -16.00
C LEU A 424 32.28 45.49 -16.68
N GLU A 425 31.01 45.10 -16.47
CA GLU A 425 29.84 45.70 -17.13
C GLU A 425 28.93 46.48 -16.16
N MET A 426 29.43 46.87 -14.99
CA MET A 426 28.69 47.72 -14.04
C MET A 426 28.93 49.21 -14.35
N GLY A 427 28.45 49.64 -15.52
CA GLY A 427 28.74 51.00 -15.97
C GLY A 427 28.06 51.47 -17.25
N MET A 428 26.91 50.94 -17.68
CA MET A 428 25.99 51.66 -18.57
C MET A 428 24.70 50.88 -18.83
N LEU A 429 23.61 51.63 -19.00
CA LEU A 429 22.29 51.26 -19.55
C LEU A 429 21.28 50.59 -18.62
N ASN A 430 20.65 51.50 -17.88
CA ASN A 430 19.26 51.43 -17.45
C ASN A 430 18.33 51.59 -18.68
N SER A 431 17.54 50.56 -19.00
CA SER A 431 16.13 50.60 -19.48
C SER A 431 15.78 49.40 -20.36
N ASN A 432 14.59 48.84 -20.10
CA ASN A 432 13.82 47.96 -20.98
C ASN A 432 14.35 46.54 -21.27
N HIS A 433 14.16 45.59 -20.33
CA HIS A 433 13.71 44.23 -20.68
C HIS A 433 13.38 43.36 -19.46
N ARG A 434 12.13 43.39 -18.97
CA ARG A 434 11.58 42.29 -18.14
C ARG A 434 10.04 42.28 -18.11
N LYS A 435 9.46 41.93 -19.26
CA LYS A 435 8.21 41.18 -19.33
C LYS A 435 8.40 40.16 -20.46
N ILE A 436 7.77 38.99 -20.32
CA ILE A 436 7.73 37.87 -21.29
C ILE A 436 8.85 36.83 -21.12
N ARG A 437 8.60 35.85 -20.24
CA ARG A 437 8.94 34.44 -20.52
C ARG A 437 8.16 33.38 -19.72
N PHE A 438 6.97 33.72 -19.24
CA PHE A 438 6.00 32.76 -18.71
C PHE A 438 4.83 32.60 -19.70
N LEU A 439 5.12 32.21 -20.94
CA LEU A 439 4.12 31.73 -21.90
C LEU A 439 4.78 30.96 -23.04
N SER A 440 5.35 29.79 -22.73
CA SER A 440 5.79 28.83 -23.75
C SER A 440 5.26 27.44 -23.43
N SER A 441 3.93 27.32 -23.42
CA SER A 441 3.19 26.08 -23.66
C SER A 441 1.75 26.39 -24.12
N MET A 442 1.59 27.29 -25.09
CA MET A 442 0.33 27.42 -25.83
C MET A 442 0.56 28.16 -27.15
N ARG A 443 1.20 27.50 -28.12
CA ARG A 443 1.22 27.95 -29.52
C ARG A 443 1.42 26.75 -30.42
N ASN A 444 0.30 26.18 -30.86
CA ASN A 444 0.18 25.45 -32.12
C ASN A 444 -1.29 25.26 -32.52
N THR A 445 -2.11 26.33 -32.45
CA THR A 445 -3.44 26.32 -33.11
C THR A 445 -3.95 27.73 -33.45
N GLU A 446 -3.14 28.63 -34.00
CA GLU A 446 -3.70 29.88 -34.55
C GLU A 446 -3.01 30.22 -35.86
N ASN A 447 -3.59 29.68 -36.94
CA ASN A 447 -3.55 30.24 -38.28
C ASN A 447 -4.69 29.60 -39.08
N PHE A 448 -5.93 29.96 -38.76
CA PHE A 448 -7.05 29.87 -39.71
C PHE A 448 -8.11 30.91 -39.30
N SER A 449 -7.91 32.15 -39.75
CA SER A 449 -8.98 33.15 -39.76
C SER A 449 -9.90 32.83 -40.94
N GLY A 450 -11.03 32.20 -40.63
CA GLY A 450 -12.16 31.98 -41.52
C GLY A 450 -13.43 31.95 -40.66
N LYS A 451 -13.98 33.14 -40.40
CA LYS A 451 -15.21 33.38 -39.64
C LYS A 451 -16.35 32.51 -40.19
N ASN A 452 -16.69 31.41 -39.50
CA ASN A 452 -18.00 30.74 -39.45
C ASN A 452 -17.94 29.44 -38.60
N ALA A 453 -17.58 29.54 -37.31
CA ALA A 453 -17.57 28.39 -36.38
C ALA A 453 -18.43 28.62 -35.11
N TYR A 454 -19.44 29.49 -35.19
CA TYR A 454 -20.48 29.52 -34.16
C TYR A 454 -21.44 28.33 -34.35
N ASN A 455 -21.56 27.53 -33.30
CA ASN A 455 -22.66 26.58 -33.02
C ASN A 455 -22.64 25.15 -33.61
N LYS A 456 -21.49 24.47 -33.65
CA LYS A 456 -21.51 22.99 -33.58
C LYS A 456 -21.09 22.54 -32.18
N PRO A 457 -22.01 22.06 -31.33
CA PRO A 457 -21.62 21.54 -30.02
C PRO A 457 -20.64 20.39 -30.22
N THR A 458 -19.59 20.37 -29.39
CA THR A 458 -18.58 19.32 -29.45
C THR A 458 -19.23 17.95 -29.22
N ARG A 459 -18.61 16.88 -29.72
CA ARG A 459 -19.12 15.50 -29.50
C ARG A 459 -19.36 15.23 -28.02
N TYR A 460 -18.47 15.72 -27.15
CA TYR A 460 -18.62 15.67 -25.70
C TYR A 460 -19.87 16.38 -25.20
N GLN A 461 -20.10 17.64 -25.60
CA GLN A 461 -21.30 18.39 -25.23
C GLN A 461 -22.60 17.73 -25.70
N LYS A 462 -22.61 17.16 -26.91
CA LYS A 462 -23.77 16.40 -27.43
C LYS A 462 -24.06 15.16 -26.58
N ILE A 463 -23.02 14.42 -26.18
CA ILE A 463 -23.16 13.24 -25.32
C ILE A 463 -23.63 13.66 -23.93
N MET A 464 -23.01 14.69 -23.34
CA MET A 464 -23.37 15.20 -22.01
C MET A 464 -24.84 15.67 -21.98
N LYS A 465 -25.30 16.41 -22.99
CA LYS A 465 -26.71 16.83 -23.09
C LYS A 465 -27.68 15.65 -23.15
N ARG A 466 -27.33 14.57 -23.87
CA ARG A 466 -28.13 13.35 -23.92
C ARG A 466 -28.14 12.59 -22.58
N LEU A 467 -26.98 12.50 -21.91
CA LEU A 467 -26.85 11.86 -20.59
C LEU A 467 -27.65 12.61 -19.53
N ILE A 468 -27.51 13.94 -19.45
CA ILE A 468 -28.28 14.78 -18.52
C ILE A 468 -29.77 14.63 -18.79
N LYS A 469 -30.21 14.69 -20.06
CA LYS A 469 -31.63 14.51 -20.41
C LYS A 469 -32.16 13.15 -19.93
N ARG A 470 -31.41 12.05 -20.14
CA ARG A 470 -31.81 10.72 -19.67
C ARG A 470 -31.83 10.64 -18.14
N TYR A 471 -30.85 11.24 -17.47
CA TYR A 471 -30.76 11.26 -16.02
C TYR A 471 -31.95 12.00 -15.39
N VAL A 472 -32.27 13.21 -15.90
CA VAL A 472 -33.41 14.00 -15.42
C VAL A 472 -34.73 13.27 -15.63
N LEU A 473 -34.95 12.72 -16.83
CA LEU A 473 -36.17 11.95 -17.11
C LEU A 473 -36.29 10.73 -16.20
N LYS A 474 -35.19 10.00 -15.99
CA LYS A 474 -35.20 8.85 -15.08
C LYS A 474 -35.45 9.28 -13.62
N ALA A 475 -34.81 10.34 -13.15
CA ALA A 475 -35.01 10.85 -11.80
C ALA A 475 -36.45 11.34 -11.56
N GLN A 476 -37.11 11.89 -12.59
CA GLN A 476 -38.53 12.25 -12.53
C GLN A 476 -39.40 10.99 -12.41
N VAL A 477 -39.17 9.98 -13.25
CA VAL A 477 -39.90 8.71 -13.21
C VAL A 477 -39.68 7.96 -11.88
N ASP A 478 -38.45 7.89 -11.39
CA ASP A 478 -38.15 7.22 -10.11
C ASP A 478 -38.85 7.95 -8.95
N ARG A 479 -38.92 9.30 -8.97
CA ARG A 479 -39.67 10.10 -7.99
C ARG A 479 -41.18 9.91 -8.08
N GLU A 480 -41.74 9.75 -9.28
CA GLU A 480 -43.16 9.43 -9.49
C GLU A 480 -43.51 8.02 -8.98
N ASN A 481 -42.54 7.09 -8.97
CA ASN A 481 -42.75 5.71 -8.51
C ASN A 481 -42.56 5.52 -6.99
N ASP A 482 -41.70 6.32 -6.33
CA ASP A 482 -41.31 6.11 -4.94
C ASP A 482 -42.34 6.62 -3.91
N GLU A 483 -43.30 7.47 -4.29
CA GLU A 483 -44.32 7.98 -3.39
C GLU A 483 -45.69 8.05 -4.08
N VAL A 484 -46.66 7.25 -3.61
CA VAL A 484 -48.08 7.60 -3.81
C VAL A 484 -48.29 8.90 -3.05
N ASN A 485 -48.29 10.00 -3.79
CA ASN A 485 -48.21 11.32 -3.23
C ASN A 485 -49.53 11.61 -2.48
N GLU A 486 -49.46 11.98 -1.21
CA GLU A 486 -50.63 12.44 -0.44
C GLU A 486 -51.32 13.62 -1.15
N GLY A 487 -50.57 14.36 -1.99
CA GLY A 487 -51.09 15.36 -2.93
C GLY A 487 -52.01 14.80 -4.01
N GLU A 488 -51.66 13.68 -4.66
CA GLU A 488 -52.53 13.02 -5.65
C GLU A 488 -53.81 12.49 -5.00
N LEU A 489 -53.72 11.98 -3.76
CA LEU A 489 -54.91 11.56 -3.01
C LEU A 489 -55.82 12.76 -2.67
N LYS A 490 -55.24 13.92 -2.38
CA LYS A 490 -55.98 15.17 -2.14
C LYS A 490 -56.63 15.70 -3.42
N GLU A 491 -55.94 15.60 -4.56
CA GLU A 491 -56.46 15.97 -5.87
C GLU A 491 -57.65 15.08 -6.26
N ILE A 492 -57.50 13.75 -6.17
CA ILE A 492 -58.60 12.79 -6.41
C ILE A 492 -59.79 13.04 -5.48
N LYS A 493 -59.54 13.35 -4.19
CA LYS A 493 -60.61 13.68 -3.23
C LYS A 493 -61.33 14.97 -3.61
N GLN A 494 -60.60 15.96 -4.11
CA GLN A 494 -61.16 17.22 -4.58
C GLN A 494 -61.99 17.01 -5.85
N ASP A 495 -61.52 16.20 -6.80
CA ASP A 495 -62.24 15.85 -8.03
C ASP A 495 -63.54 15.09 -7.73
N ILE A 496 -63.50 14.10 -6.84
CA ILE A 496 -64.71 13.37 -6.39
C ILE A 496 -65.69 14.34 -5.71
N SER A 497 -65.18 15.27 -4.90
CA SER A 497 -66.03 16.26 -4.24
C SER A 497 -66.68 17.21 -5.24
N SER A 498 -65.92 17.67 -6.24
CA SER A 498 -66.43 18.51 -7.33
C SER A 498 -67.50 17.79 -8.14
N LEU A 499 -67.21 16.56 -8.59
CA LEU A 499 -68.15 15.72 -9.35
C LEU A 499 -69.44 15.47 -8.56
N ARG A 500 -69.34 15.27 -7.24
CA ARG A 500 -70.52 15.10 -6.38
C ARG A 500 -71.42 16.33 -6.38
N TYR A 501 -70.85 17.53 -6.30
CA TYR A 501 -71.63 18.77 -6.32
C TYR A 501 -72.28 18.99 -7.69
N GLU A 502 -71.54 18.73 -8.78
CA GLU A 502 -72.03 18.86 -10.15
C GLU A 502 -73.23 17.93 -10.42
N LEU A 503 -73.14 16.66 -10.02
CA LEU A 503 -74.25 15.70 -10.14
C LEU A 503 -75.47 16.05 -9.25
N LEU A 504 -75.23 16.61 -8.07
CA LEU A 504 -76.32 17.06 -7.19
C LEU A 504 -77.03 18.29 -7.77
N GLU A 505 -76.28 19.20 -8.38
CA GLU A 505 -76.83 20.38 -9.04
C GLU A 505 -77.62 20.00 -10.30
N GLU A 506 -77.11 19.08 -11.12
CA GLU A 506 -77.82 18.55 -12.29
C GLU A 506 -79.12 17.83 -11.87
N LYS A 507 -79.08 17.00 -10.82
CA LYS A 507 -80.29 16.37 -10.26
C LYS A 507 -81.29 17.42 -9.74
N SER A 508 -80.80 18.47 -9.07
CA SER A 508 -81.62 19.57 -8.57
C SER A 508 -82.29 20.33 -9.71
N GLN A 509 -81.56 20.63 -10.78
CA GLN A 509 -82.11 21.27 -11.97
C GLN A 509 -83.16 20.39 -12.66
N ALA A 510 -82.86 19.10 -12.89
CA ALA A 510 -83.79 18.16 -13.51
C ALA A 510 -85.07 17.96 -12.67
N THR A 511 -84.96 17.93 -11.33
CA THR A 511 -86.14 17.88 -10.44
C THR A 511 -86.93 19.18 -10.41
N GLY A 512 -86.26 20.33 -10.51
CA GLY A 512 -86.90 21.65 -10.68
C GLY A 512 -87.64 21.79 -12.01
N GLU A 513 -87.07 21.30 -13.10
CA GLU A 513 -87.73 21.23 -14.41
C GLU A 513 -88.93 20.28 -14.39
N LEU A 514 -88.78 19.09 -13.78
CA LEU A 514 -89.88 18.14 -13.61
C LEU A 514 -91.03 18.77 -12.79
N ALA A 515 -90.73 19.47 -11.71
CA ALA A 515 -91.73 20.17 -10.90
C ALA A 515 -92.44 21.27 -11.71
N ARG A 516 -91.71 22.03 -12.53
CA ARG A 516 -92.31 23.00 -13.46
C ARG A 516 -93.21 22.35 -14.50
N LEU A 517 -92.81 21.21 -15.07
CA LEU A 517 -93.64 20.47 -16.04
C LEU A 517 -94.91 19.90 -15.39
N ILE A 518 -94.82 19.40 -14.15
CA ILE A 518 -95.98 18.95 -13.37
C ILE A 518 -96.91 20.14 -13.07
N GLN A 519 -96.38 21.29 -12.67
CA GLN A 519 -97.15 22.51 -12.45
C GLN A 519 -97.85 22.97 -13.74
N GLN A 520 -97.15 22.98 -14.88
CA GLN A 520 -97.73 23.35 -16.17
C GLN A 520 -98.81 22.36 -16.63
N LEU A 521 -98.63 21.06 -16.39
CA LEU A 521 -99.66 20.05 -16.63
C LEU A 521 -100.87 20.29 -15.72
N SER A 522 -100.65 20.52 -14.43
CA SER A 522 -101.71 20.85 -13.46
C SER A 522 -102.49 22.11 -13.87
N ASP A 523 -101.80 23.18 -14.28
CA ASP A 523 -102.43 24.41 -14.77
C ASP A 523 -103.19 24.19 -16.10
N LYS A 524 -102.69 23.33 -16.99
CA LYS A 524 -103.41 22.94 -18.22
C LYS A 524 -104.68 22.15 -17.90
N PHE A 525 -104.62 21.21 -16.96
CA PHE A 525 -105.79 20.44 -16.53
C PHE A 525 -106.80 21.32 -15.76
N GLY A 526 -106.32 22.22 -14.88
CA GLY A 526 -107.17 23.19 -14.18
C GLY A 526 -107.84 24.19 -15.13
N LYS A 527 -107.15 24.63 -16.19
CA LYS A 527 -107.74 25.48 -17.24
C LYS A 527 -108.74 24.73 -18.13
N ASN A 528 -108.58 23.41 -18.31
CA ASN A 528 -109.56 22.61 -19.04
C ASN A 528 -110.81 22.33 -18.19
N LEU A 529 -110.69 22.18 -16.86
CA LEU A 529 -111.87 22.05 -15.99
C LEU A 529 -112.71 23.34 -15.88
N ASN A 530 -112.09 24.52 -15.97
CA ASN A 530 -112.80 25.80 -15.92
C ASN A 530 -113.40 26.24 -17.28
N LYS A 531 -113.36 25.38 -18.31
CA LYS A 531 -114.03 25.65 -19.60
C LYS A 531 -115.36 24.90 -19.79
N ASP A 532 -115.72 24.02 -18.86
CA ASP A 532 -116.94 23.21 -18.89
C ASP A 532 -117.88 23.48 -17.69
N ILE A 533 -117.94 24.73 -17.20
CA ILE A 533 -119.01 25.21 -16.31
C ILE A 533 -119.61 26.51 -16.86
#